data_AF-A0A9N9X4G4-F1
#
_entry.id   AF-A0A9N9X4G4-F1
#
_cell.length_a   1.000
_cell.length_b   1.000
_cell.length_c   1.000
_cell.angle_alpha   90.00
_cell.angle_beta   90.00
_cell.angle_gamma   90.00
#
_symmetry.space_group_name_H-M   'P 1'
#
loop_
_entity.id
_entity.type
_entity.pdbx_description
1 polymer ?
#
loop_
_entity_poly.entity_id
_entity_poly.type
_entity_poly.pdbx_seq_one_letter_code
_entity_poly.pdbx_strand_id
1 'polypeptide(L)'
;MDPILYNERRGGLPLHELLAALEDDLVDSADIYITPPQDDHSLMSLHEHTYKPYGSPSFKNSDEIRIAVNFQDLILDISESYIYIEGKFTPNDATKTCYLSNNALAFLFDEIRYEMGGEQVCMVRKPGITTTMKSMISYGESNMKFLETIGWGLDGGKQVLLDKASNVFSGKLPLKYLMGFAEDYCRGILNIKQELILIIARSFKNSYIGEVDADVEINKIEWKIRHVMPSDKQKLKLLTRLNRSSTAKVKIAYRMWDLYELPTIRETASDIWAVKTTNSLERPRYIIIGFQNTDNTDNRSEDITQFTHAGVSNIRLYLNSEVYPYERWNLDFDKKLDAVAYYAYDNFQRSYYGKDMSEPMMSIEEFRKNPLFIIDCNHQPDAMKSSTVDIKTSRKHINEIIAAIDTNLQLPTFPTLNTSSDTEIRPWISQKCQHFNNKTPIETVTIAVYVDLRPKWTGGTT
;
A
#
# COMPACT_ATOMS: atom_id res chain seq x y z
N MET A 1 -17.59 -37.91 4.00
CA MET A 1 -16.47 -37.24 4.71
C MET A 1 -15.38 -37.11 3.68
N ASP A 2 -15.45 -36.04 2.90
CA ASP A 2 -14.53 -35.77 1.80
C ASP A 2 -13.39 -34.87 2.29
N PRO A 3 -12.12 -35.19 2.02
CA PRO A 3 -11.02 -34.27 2.29
C PRO A 3 -10.93 -33.24 1.16
N ILE A 4 -11.14 -31.97 1.53
CA ILE A 4 -10.99 -30.78 0.69
C ILE A 4 -9.49 -30.56 0.42
N LEU A 5 -9.09 -30.63 -0.85
CA LEU A 5 -7.77 -30.24 -1.33
C LEU A 5 -7.66 -28.70 -1.32
N TYR A 6 -6.90 -28.16 -0.37
CA TYR A 6 -6.53 -26.75 -0.30
C TYR A 6 -5.19 -26.59 -1.04
N ASN A 7 -5.22 -26.05 -2.26
CA ASN A 7 -4.02 -25.72 -3.04
C ASN A 7 -3.61 -24.27 -2.75
N GLU A 8 -2.95 -24.03 -1.62
CA GLU A 8 -2.19 -22.80 -1.43
C GLU A 8 -0.88 -22.87 -2.24
N ARG A 9 -0.89 -22.30 -3.45
CA ARG A 9 0.36 -21.94 -4.14
C ARG A 9 1.01 -20.76 -3.42
N ARG A 10 1.73 -21.03 -2.32
CA ARG A 10 2.72 -20.12 -1.73
C ARG A 10 3.93 -20.90 -1.22
N GLY A 11 4.94 -20.94 -2.06
CA GLY A 11 6.28 -21.45 -1.82
C GLY A 11 7.03 -21.28 -3.14
N GLY A 12 8.25 -20.75 -3.11
CA GLY A 12 8.99 -20.37 -4.32
C GLY A 12 8.95 -21.47 -5.40
N LEU A 13 8.66 -21.07 -6.64
CA LEU A 13 8.62 -21.99 -7.77
C LEU A 13 10.00 -22.68 -7.89
N PRO A 14 10.08 -24.02 -7.99
CA PRO A 14 11.33 -24.69 -8.34
C PRO A 14 11.84 -24.16 -9.68
N LEU A 15 13.16 -24.00 -9.83
CA LEU A 15 13.79 -23.32 -10.98
C LEU A 15 13.38 -23.93 -12.35
N HIS A 16 12.91 -25.18 -12.38
CA HIS A 16 12.40 -25.83 -13.59
C HIS A 16 11.12 -25.17 -14.14
N GLU A 17 10.21 -24.66 -13.29
CA GLU A 17 9.03 -23.90 -13.74
C GLU A 17 9.41 -22.49 -14.23
N LEU A 18 10.50 -21.92 -13.71
CA LEU A 18 11.10 -20.67 -14.22
C LEU A 18 11.74 -20.84 -15.61
N LEU A 19 12.11 -22.06 -15.99
CA LEU A 19 12.67 -22.42 -17.30
C LEU A 19 11.60 -22.85 -18.31
N ALA A 20 10.50 -23.46 -17.85
CA ALA A 20 9.38 -23.88 -18.70
C ALA A 20 8.67 -22.70 -19.39
N ALA A 21 8.66 -21.51 -18.78
CA ALA A 21 8.13 -20.28 -19.41
C ALA A 21 8.97 -19.76 -20.60
N LEU A 22 10.00 -20.50 -21.04
CA LEU A 22 10.84 -20.18 -22.20
C LEU A 22 10.73 -21.22 -23.33
N GLU A 23 9.96 -22.30 -23.16
CA GLU A 23 9.76 -23.33 -24.18
C GLU A 23 8.27 -23.39 -24.56
N ASP A 24 7.93 -22.78 -25.70
CA ASP A 24 6.68 -23.07 -26.42
C ASP A 24 6.77 -24.51 -26.93
N ASP A 25 6.11 -25.45 -26.27
CA ASP A 25 5.60 -26.65 -26.92
C ASP A 25 4.42 -27.25 -26.15
N LEU A 26 3.31 -27.41 -26.88
CA LEU A 26 2.05 -28.02 -26.47
C LEU A 26 2.26 -29.49 -26.09
N VAL A 27 1.68 -29.92 -24.96
CA VAL A 27 1.34 -31.33 -24.75
C VAL A 27 -0.09 -31.45 -24.24
N ASP A 28 -0.96 -31.89 -25.15
CA ASP A 28 -2.20 -32.59 -24.87
C ASP A 28 -1.88 -33.94 -24.24
N SER A 29 -2.32 -34.19 -23.02
CA SER A 29 -2.94 -35.46 -22.59
C SER A 29 -3.13 -35.47 -21.07
N ALA A 30 -4.38 -35.65 -20.67
CA ALA A 30 -4.77 -35.94 -19.30
C ALA A 30 -4.21 -37.29 -18.85
N ASP A 31 -3.23 -37.26 -17.94
CA ASP A 31 -2.96 -38.34 -16.99
C ASP A 31 -2.17 -37.74 -15.82
N ILE A 32 -2.84 -37.57 -14.66
CA ILE A 32 -2.19 -37.14 -13.41
C ILE A 32 -1.44 -38.35 -12.85
N TYR A 33 -0.27 -38.62 -13.41
CA TYR A 33 0.74 -39.38 -12.70
C TYR A 33 1.29 -38.45 -11.61
N ILE A 34 1.09 -38.82 -10.35
CA ILE A 34 1.86 -38.26 -9.23
C ILE A 34 3.32 -38.56 -9.58
N THR A 35 4.00 -37.55 -10.13
CA THR A 35 5.40 -37.67 -10.52
C THR A 35 6.17 -37.98 -9.24
N PRO A 36 6.97 -39.06 -9.18
CA PRO A 36 7.79 -39.32 -8.00
C PRO A 36 8.66 -38.08 -7.75
N PRO A 37 8.94 -37.72 -6.48
CA PRO A 37 9.79 -36.57 -6.17
C PRO A 37 11.09 -36.72 -6.95
N GLN A 38 11.29 -35.84 -7.92
CA GLN A 38 12.52 -35.83 -8.72
C GLN A 38 13.58 -35.10 -7.93
N ASP A 39 14.76 -35.70 -7.84
CA ASP A 39 15.92 -35.03 -7.26
C ASP A 39 16.34 -33.87 -8.17
N ASP A 40 15.99 -32.64 -7.75
CA ASP A 40 16.41 -31.43 -8.43
C ASP A 40 17.78 -30.98 -7.93
N HIS A 41 18.82 -31.31 -8.68
CA HIS A 41 20.19 -30.85 -8.43
C HIS A 41 20.53 -29.53 -9.16
N SER A 42 19.54 -28.76 -9.60
CA SER A 42 19.77 -27.47 -10.30
C SER A 42 20.22 -26.37 -9.34
N LEU A 43 19.81 -26.43 -8.07
CA LEU A 43 20.16 -25.50 -7.01
C LEU A 43 21.04 -26.20 -5.98
N MET A 44 22.27 -25.71 -5.78
CA MET A 44 23.19 -26.28 -4.80
C MET A 44 22.94 -25.73 -3.40
N SER A 45 22.64 -24.43 -3.30
CA SER A 45 22.30 -23.84 -2.02
C SER A 45 21.53 -22.53 -2.14
N LEU A 46 20.79 -22.22 -1.08
CA LEU A 46 20.09 -20.96 -0.88
C LEU A 46 20.39 -20.49 0.54
N HIS A 47 21.21 -19.45 0.68
CA HIS A 47 21.63 -18.93 1.98
C HIS A 47 21.22 -17.48 2.14
N GLU A 48 20.77 -17.11 3.33
CA GLU A 48 20.48 -15.72 3.67
C GLU A 48 21.76 -15.02 4.13
N HIS A 49 22.05 -13.86 3.55
CA HIS A 49 23.17 -13.02 3.91
C HIS A 49 22.68 -11.65 4.40
N THR A 50 23.39 -11.12 5.38
CA THR A 50 23.06 -9.86 6.05
C THR A 50 24.00 -8.76 5.60
N TYR A 51 23.42 -7.64 5.16
CA TYR A 51 24.12 -6.44 4.73
C TYR A 51 23.80 -5.30 5.68
N LYS A 52 24.84 -4.58 6.10
CA LYS A 52 24.73 -3.50 7.09
C LYS A 52 24.88 -2.15 6.42
N PRO A 53 24.25 -1.10 6.97
CA PRO A 53 24.52 0.26 6.58
C PRO A 53 26.01 0.60 6.64
N TYR A 54 26.45 1.42 5.70
CA TYR A 54 27.79 2.00 5.72
C TYR A 54 27.71 3.50 5.99
N GLY A 55 28.66 4.04 6.76
CA GLY A 55 28.78 5.48 6.99
C GLY A 55 27.86 6.10 8.05
N SER A 56 26.87 5.37 8.59
CA SER A 56 25.95 5.88 9.63
C SER A 56 26.27 5.29 11.01
N PRO A 57 26.85 6.06 11.95
CA PRO A 57 27.13 5.57 13.31
C PRO A 57 25.89 5.52 14.21
N SER A 58 24.80 6.14 13.78
CA SER A 58 23.51 6.22 14.49
C SER A 58 22.35 6.27 13.50
N PHE A 59 21.14 6.06 13.99
CA PHE A 59 19.90 6.11 13.21
C PHE A 59 18.98 7.21 13.76
N LYS A 60 19.24 8.47 13.42
CA LYS A 60 18.44 9.61 13.90
C LYS A 60 17.39 10.03 12.88
N ASN A 61 16.36 10.73 13.33
CA ASN A 61 15.34 11.29 12.45
C ASN A 61 15.95 12.16 11.35
N SER A 62 15.45 12.01 10.12
CA SER A 62 15.97 12.66 8.91
C SER A 62 17.34 12.18 8.41
N ASP A 63 17.97 11.19 9.05
CA ASP A 63 19.21 10.61 8.52
C ASP A 63 18.93 9.81 7.23
N GLU A 64 19.90 9.86 6.31
CA GLU A 64 19.96 8.97 5.15
C GLU A 64 20.84 7.76 5.49
N ILE A 65 20.28 6.56 5.31
CA ILE A 65 20.95 5.28 5.50
C ILE A 65 21.16 4.65 4.13
N ARG A 66 22.36 4.16 3.87
CA ARG A 66 22.69 3.45 2.63
C ARG A 66 23.21 2.06 2.93
N ILE A 67 22.66 1.06 2.25
CA ILE A 67 23.08 -0.35 2.33
C ILE A 67 23.42 -0.81 0.92
N ALA A 68 24.70 -1.10 0.68
CA ALA A 68 25.19 -1.49 -0.65
C ALA A 68 25.57 -2.97 -0.69
N VAL A 69 25.34 -3.57 -1.86
CA VAL A 69 25.73 -4.94 -2.21
C VAL A 69 26.60 -4.87 -3.46
N ASN A 70 27.91 -5.09 -3.28
CA ASN A 70 28.93 -4.85 -4.31
C ASN A 70 29.71 -6.12 -4.72
N PHE A 71 29.09 -7.29 -4.62
CA PHE A 71 29.79 -8.55 -4.86
C PHE A 71 29.63 -9.03 -6.32
N GLN A 72 30.75 -9.48 -6.88
CA GLN A 72 30.79 -10.19 -8.16
C GLN A 72 30.43 -11.67 -7.95
N ASP A 73 29.87 -12.27 -8.99
CA ASP A 73 29.45 -13.68 -9.11
C ASP A 73 28.35 -14.16 -8.16
N LEU A 74 27.54 -13.24 -7.64
CA LEU A 74 26.36 -13.55 -6.84
C LEU A 74 25.07 -13.43 -7.66
N ILE A 75 24.18 -14.39 -7.48
CA ILE A 75 22.78 -14.30 -7.90
C ILE A 75 21.96 -13.96 -6.65
N LEU A 76 21.31 -12.81 -6.68
CA LEU A 76 20.55 -12.27 -5.55
C LEU A 76 19.05 -12.36 -5.81
N ASP A 77 18.31 -12.90 -4.86
CA ASP A 77 16.84 -12.92 -4.89
C ASP A 77 16.30 -11.74 -4.06
N ILE A 78 15.91 -10.68 -4.77
CA ILE A 78 15.45 -9.42 -4.17
C ILE A 78 13.98 -9.48 -3.77
N SER A 79 13.17 -10.30 -4.45
CA SER A 79 11.74 -10.42 -4.21
C SER A 79 11.42 -10.90 -2.79
N GLU A 80 12.27 -11.77 -2.26
CA GLU A 80 12.15 -12.34 -0.90
C GLU A 80 13.16 -11.74 0.09
N SER A 81 13.84 -10.66 -0.32
CA SER A 81 14.68 -9.88 0.59
C SER A 81 13.83 -8.99 1.52
N TYR A 82 14.40 -8.63 2.68
CA TYR A 82 13.70 -7.82 3.66
C TYR A 82 14.66 -6.96 4.49
N ILE A 83 14.13 -5.86 5.00
CA ILE A 83 14.81 -5.01 5.98
C ILE A 83 14.47 -5.56 7.35
N TYR A 84 15.48 -5.91 8.13
CA TYR A 84 15.34 -6.28 9.53
C TYR A 84 15.59 -5.05 10.41
N ILE A 85 14.69 -4.81 11.35
CA ILE A 85 14.74 -3.64 12.23
C ILE A 85 14.63 -4.12 13.68
N GLU A 86 15.50 -3.60 14.54
CA GLU A 86 15.38 -3.71 16.00
C GLU A 86 15.48 -2.32 16.61
N GLY A 87 14.70 -2.08 17.65
CA GLY A 87 14.66 -0.81 18.33
C GLY A 87 14.09 -0.91 19.74
N LYS A 88 13.97 0.25 20.38
CA LYS A 88 13.29 0.40 21.66
C LYS A 88 12.11 1.35 21.52
N PHE A 89 11.06 1.05 22.25
CA PHE A 89 9.85 1.86 22.34
C PHE A 89 9.56 2.16 23.81
N THR A 90 9.80 3.39 24.23
CA THR A 90 9.71 3.80 25.64
C THR A 90 8.67 4.90 25.80
N PRO A 91 7.47 4.61 26.33
CA PRO A 91 6.51 5.65 26.68
C PRO A 91 7.09 6.62 27.72
N ASN A 92 6.81 7.92 27.59
CA ASN A 92 7.28 8.94 28.55
C ASN A 92 6.69 8.74 29.96
N ASP A 93 5.52 8.11 30.03
CA ASP A 93 4.89 7.68 31.28
C ASP A 93 4.42 6.23 31.13
N ALA A 94 5.05 5.31 31.87
CA ALA A 94 4.74 3.88 31.84
C ALA A 94 3.36 3.53 32.41
N THR A 95 2.70 4.46 33.11
CA THR A 95 1.34 4.25 33.65
C THR A 95 0.25 4.54 32.61
N LYS A 96 0.62 5.18 31.50
CA LYS A 96 -0.28 5.66 30.47
C LYS A 96 -0.33 4.72 29.27
N THR A 97 -1.48 4.67 28.59
CA THR A 97 -1.63 3.81 27.42
C THR A 97 -0.82 4.37 26.25
N CYS A 98 0.09 3.55 25.71
CA CYS A 98 0.88 3.88 24.54
C CYS A 98 1.36 2.56 23.89
N TYR A 99 1.18 2.43 22.58
CA TYR A 99 1.44 1.18 21.85
C TYR A 99 1.79 1.45 20.39
N LEU A 100 2.50 0.53 19.74
CA LEU A 100 2.85 0.66 18.32
C LEU A 100 1.59 0.57 17.45
N SER A 101 1.47 1.49 16.50
CA SER A 101 0.33 1.58 15.58
C SER A 101 0.39 0.49 14.51
N ASN A 102 -0.72 0.30 13.78
CA ASN A 102 -0.72 -0.57 12.63
C ASN A 102 0.32 -0.10 11.60
N ASN A 103 1.08 -1.03 11.03
CA ASN A 103 2.16 -0.78 10.07
C ASN A 103 3.32 0.09 10.61
N ALA A 104 3.52 0.13 11.94
CA ALA A 104 4.50 0.98 12.62
C ALA A 104 5.91 0.99 12.00
N LEU A 105 6.42 -0.17 11.56
CA LEU A 105 7.76 -0.28 10.98
C LEU A 105 7.94 0.53 9.70
N ALA A 106 6.91 0.58 8.85
CA ALA A 106 6.96 1.36 7.61
C ALA A 106 6.88 2.86 7.88
N PHE A 107 6.25 3.28 8.98
CA PHE A 107 6.20 4.69 9.42
C PHE A 107 7.53 5.21 9.98
N LEU A 108 8.53 4.36 10.19
CA LEU A 108 9.88 4.79 10.58
C LEU A 108 10.63 5.47 9.43
N PHE A 109 10.13 5.40 8.19
CA PHE A 109 10.80 5.95 7.01
C PHE A 109 9.90 6.92 6.25
N ASP A 110 10.49 8.02 5.79
CA ASP A 110 9.84 8.98 4.89
C ASP A 110 10.01 8.57 3.42
N GLU A 111 11.09 7.87 3.08
CA GLU A 111 11.36 7.43 1.72
C GLU A 111 12.24 6.18 1.68
N ILE A 112 11.94 5.27 0.76
CA ILE A 112 12.76 4.09 0.46
C ILE A 112 13.07 4.10 -1.04
N ARG A 113 14.35 4.03 -1.38
CA ARG A 113 14.86 4.01 -2.75
C ARG A 113 15.68 2.76 -3.00
N TYR A 114 15.45 2.11 -4.13
CA TYR A 114 16.22 0.98 -4.61
C TYR A 114 16.91 1.32 -5.92
N GLU A 115 18.25 1.25 -5.91
CA GLU A 115 19.11 1.53 -7.05
C GLU A 115 19.82 0.26 -7.50
N MET A 116 19.94 0.10 -8.82
CA MET A 116 20.62 -1.01 -9.46
C MET A 116 21.52 -0.47 -10.57
N GLY A 117 22.82 -0.79 -10.52
CA GLY A 117 23.79 -0.30 -11.50
C GLY A 117 24.00 1.22 -11.46
N GLY A 118 23.66 1.88 -10.35
CA GLY A 118 23.68 3.34 -10.22
C GLY A 118 22.46 4.06 -10.79
N GLU A 119 21.45 3.33 -11.26
CA GLU A 119 20.17 3.89 -11.68
C GLU A 119 19.08 3.60 -10.65
N GLN A 120 18.20 4.59 -10.43
CA GLN A 120 17.02 4.43 -9.59
C GLN A 120 15.99 3.53 -10.29
N VAL A 121 15.82 2.33 -9.76
CA VAL A 121 14.80 1.38 -10.23
C VAL A 121 13.45 1.74 -9.61
N CYS A 122 13.40 1.90 -8.28
CA CYS A 122 12.16 2.19 -7.57
C CYS A 122 12.38 3.21 -6.46
N MET A 123 11.36 4.03 -6.22
CA MET A 123 11.28 4.98 -5.11
C MET A 123 9.87 4.94 -4.56
N VAL A 124 9.75 4.82 -3.24
CA VAL A 124 8.47 4.81 -2.54
C VAL A 124 8.51 5.91 -1.49
N ARG A 125 7.65 6.91 -1.68
CA ARG A 125 7.47 8.03 -0.74
C ARG A 125 6.46 7.66 0.32
N LYS A 126 6.72 8.08 1.56
CA LYS A 126 5.94 7.78 2.76
C LYS A 126 5.50 6.31 2.78
N PRO A 127 6.45 5.35 2.84
CA PRO A 127 6.16 3.92 2.79
C PRO A 127 5.10 3.51 3.81
N GLY A 128 5.03 4.14 4.98
CA GLY A 128 3.94 3.94 5.95
C GLY A 128 2.55 4.00 5.34
N ILE A 129 2.15 5.13 4.74
CA ILE A 129 0.79 5.28 4.19
C ILE A 129 0.61 4.52 2.87
N THR A 130 1.60 4.56 1.99
CA THR A 130 1.56 3.90 0.67
C THR A 130 1.34 2.39 0.82
N THR A 131 2.10 1.76 1.72
CA THR A 131 1.95 0.32 1.97
C THR A 131 0.70 0.02 2.76
N THR A 132 0.25 0.86 3.70
CA THR A 132 -1.04 0.67 4.39
C THR A 132 -2.20 0.56 3.38
N MET A 133 -2.30 1.51 2.45
CA MET A 133 -3.34 1.49 1.42
C MET A 133 -3.21 0.26 0.52
N LYS A 134 -1.99 -0.06 0.07
CA LYS A 134 -1.74 -1.24 -0.78
C LYS A 134 -2.10 -2.53 -0.05
N SER A 135 -1.81 -2.65 1.23
CA SER A 135 -2.01 -3.88 2.01
C SER A 135 -3.46 -4.18 2.29
N MET A 136 -4.23 -3.15 2.65
CA MET A 136 -5.68 -3.26 2.88
C MET A 136 -6.38 -3.86 1.65
N ILE A 137 -5.99 -3.44 0.45
CA ILE A 137 -6.65 -3.89 -0.77
C ILE A 137 -6.07 -5.23 -1.30
N SER A 138 -4.81 -5.54 -0.98
CA SER A 138 -4.08 -6.64 -1.61
C SER A 138 -4.20 -7.99 -0.90
N TYR A 139 -4.37 -7.96 0.41
CA TYR A 139 -4.32 -9.14 1.27
C TYR A 139 -5.69 -9.46 1.86
N GLY A 140 -5.85 -10.69 2.32
CA GLY A 140 -7.07 -11.20 2.97
C GLY A 140 -6.81 -11.76 4.36
N GLU A 141 -7.81 -12.43 4.93
CA GLU A 141 -7.70 -13.06 6.26
C GLU A 141 -6.59 -14.12 6.32
N SER A 142 -6.44 -14.93 5.27
CA SER A 142 -5.38 -15.93 5.11
C SER A 142 -3.97 -15.34 5.23
N ASN A 143 -3.84 -14.03 5.05
CA ASN A 143 -2.56 -13.33 5.01
C ASN A 143 -2.20 -12.65 6.34
N MET A 144 -3.17 -12.46 7.23
CA MET A 144 -2.99 -11.71 8.48
C MET A 144 -1.82 -12.20 9.33
N LYS A 145 -1.69 -13.52 9.48
CA LYS A 145 -0.64 -14.11 10.32
C LYS A 145 0.78 -13.84 9.79
N PHE A 146 0.96 -13.81 8.47
CA PHE A 146 2.29 -13.47 7.93
C PHE A 146 2.57 -11.97 8.09
N LEU A 147 1.53 -11.14 7.99
CA LEU A 147 1.62 -9.69 8.12
C LEU A 147 1.90 -9.22 9.57
N GLU A 148 1.68 -10.07 10.57
CA GLU A 148 2.04 -9.75 11.97
C GLU A 148 3.52 -9.37 12.13
N THR A 149 4.40 -10.10 11.46
CA THR A 149 5.86 -9.90 11.51
C THR A 149 6.35 -8.60 10.86
N ILE A 150 5.49 -7.95 10.08
CA ILE A 150 5.76 -6.65 9.44
C ILE A 150 5.08 -5.49 10.19
N GLY A 151 4.37 -5.80 11.28
CA GLY A 151 3.68 -4.82 12.12
C GLY A 151 2.22 -4.59 11.74
N TRP A 152 1.59 -5.51 11.02
CA TRP A 152 0.17 -5.41 10.68
C TRP A 152 -0.74 -5.92 11.81
N GLY A 153 -1.89 -5.28 11.97
CA GLY A 153 -2.91 -5.65 12.95
C GLY A 153 -2.46 -5.41 14.39
N LEU A 154 -1.60 -4.43 14.61
CA LEU A 154 -1.21 -3.98 15.95
C LEU A 154 -2.27 -3.03 16.52
N ASP A 155 -2.65 -3.26 17.77
CA ASP A 155 -3.56 -2.40 18.52
C ASP A 155 -3.20 -2.42 20.02
N GLY A 156 -3.96 -1.72 20.87
CA GLY A 156 -3.68 -1.66 22.31
C GLY A 156 -3.70 -3.02 23.01
N GLY A 157 -4.44 -4.00 22.47
CA GLY A 157 -4.51 -5.38 22.97
C GLY A 157 -3.48 -6.31 22.33
N LYS A 158 -3.06 -6.05 21.10
CA LYS A 158 -2.20 -6.91 20.29
C LYS A 158 -0.91 -6.18 19.89
N GLN A 159 0.19 -6.52 20.57
CA GLN A 159 1.51 -5.93 20.37
C GLN A 159 2.56 -7.02 20.08
N VAL A 160 2.39 -7.77 18.99
CA VAL A 160 3.21 -8.95 18.67
C VAL A 160 4.68 -8.65 18.37
N LEU A 161 5.01 -7.41 18.00
CA LEU A 161 6.38 -6.99 17.71
C LEU A 161 7.14 -6.45 18.92
N LEU A 162 6.45 -6.11 20.00
CA LEU A 162 7.00 -5.39 21.14
C LEU A 162 6.99 -6.28 22.39
N ASP A 163 8.16 -6.53 22.94
CA ASP A 163 8.26 -7.06 24.29
C ASP A 163 8.06 -5.93 25.31
N LYS A 164 6.90 -5.93 25.97
CA LYS A 164 6.53 -4.93 26.98
C LYS A 164 7.42 -4.96 28.22
N ALA A 165 8.15 -6.05 28.48
CA ALA A 165 9.03 -6.14 29.64
C ALA A 165 10.37 -5.42 29.39
N SER A 166 10.95 -5.60 28.21
CA SER A 166 12.23 -4.99 27.82
C SER A 166 12.08 -3.69 27.02
N ASN A 167 10.86 -3.34 26.60
CA ASN A 167 10.56 -2.26 25.67
C ASN A 167 11.27 -2.40 24.32
N VAL A 168 11.70 -3.61 23.96
CA VAL A 168 12.38 -3.89 22.69
C VAL A 168 11.35 -4.33 21.66
N PHE A 169 11.43 -3.75 20.46
CA PHE A 169 10.68 -4.25 19.31
C PHE A 169 11.63 -4.76 18.24
N SER A 170 11.16 -5.76 17.50
CA SER A 170 11.82 -6.23 16.28
C SER A 170 10.80 -6.63 15.23
N GLY A 171 11.19 -6.53 13.97
CA GLY A 171 10.36 -7.00 12.88
C GLY A 171 11.08 -7.03 11.55
N LYS A 172 10.39 -7.58 10.56
CA LYS A 172 10.88 -7.67 9.17
C LYS A 172 10.01 -6.83 8.26
N LEU A 173 10.61 -6.14 7.31
CA LEU A 173 9.91 -5.36 6.31
C LEU A 173 10.32 -5.86 4.92
N PRO A 174 9.60 -6.85 4.35
CA PRO A 174 9.88 -7.42 3.04
C PRO A 174 9.80 -6.38 1.93
N LEU A 175 10.73 -6.43 0.97
CA LEU A 175 10.71 -5.45 -0.12
C LEU A 175 9.47 -5.59 -1.00
N LYS A 176 8.95 -6.80 -1.22
CA LYS A 176 7.68 -7.03 -1.94
C LYS A 176 6.45 -6.36 -1.31
N TYR A 177 6.53 -6.05 -0.02
CA TYR A 177 5.50 -5.30 0.69
C TYR A 177 5.67 -3.79 0.52
N LEU A 178 6.91 -3.34 0.32
CA LEU A 178 7.26 -1.93 0.22
C LEU A 178 7.15 -1.36 -1.18
N MET A 179 7.44 -2.16 -2.21
CA MET A 179 7.56 -1.69 -3.59
C MET A 179 7.14 -2.73 -4.62
N GLY A 180 6.48 -2.26 -5.68
CA GLY A 180 5.98 -3.13 -6.75
C GLY A 180 7.07 -3.81 -7.58
N PHE A 181 8.29 -3.25 -7.66
CA PHE A 181 9.43 -3.93 -8.30
C PHE A 181 9.71 -5.29 -7.65
N ALA A 182 9.79 -5.34 -6.32
CA ALA A 182 10.06 -6.57 -5.59
C ALA A 182 8.82 -7.48 -5.49
N GLU A 183 7.61 -6.92 -5.66
CA GLU A 183 6.37 -7.70 -5.79
C GLU A 183 6.32 -8.48 -7.11
N ASP A 184 6.75 -7.85 -8.22
CA ASP A 184 6.59 -8.42 -9.57
C ASP A 184 7.81 -9.17 -10.08
N TYR A 185 9.02 -8.70 -9.73
CA TYR A 185 10.26 -9.24 -10.26
C TYR A 185 10.84 -10.32 -9.34
N CYS A 186 10.38 -11.57 -9.54
CA CYS A 186 10.82 -12.73 -8.77
C CYS A 186 12.03 -13.47 -9.38
N ARG A 187 12.82 -12.83 -10.26
CA ARG A 187 13.98 -13.45 -10.91
C ARG A 187 15.28 -13.00 -10.22
N GLY A 188 16.29 -13.88 -10.22
CA GLY A 188 17.60 -13.57 -9.66
C GLY A 188 18.32 -12.46 -10.44
N ILE A 189 18.99 -11.57 -9.72
CA ILE A 189 19.82 -10.50 -10.28
C ILE A 189 21.29 -10.91 -10.15
N LEU A 190 22.03 -10.90 -11.25
CA LEU A 190 23.43 -11.33 -11.31
C LEU A 190 24.35 -10.15 -11.61
N ASN A 191 25.46 -10.06 -10.88
CA ASN A 191 26.62 -9.20 -11.20
C ASN A 191 26.33 -7.70 -11.37
N ILE A 192 25.27 -7.19 -10.73
CA ILE A 192 24.98 -5.76 -10.72
C ILE A 192 25.08 -5.22 -9.29
N LYS A 193 25.77 -4.09 -9.13
CA LYS A 193 25.78 -3.32 -7.87
C LYS A 193 24.34 -2.94 -7.50
N GLN A 194 23.94 -3.21 -6.28
CA GLN A 194 22.65 -2.82 -5.74
C GLN A 194 22.81 -1.96 -4.52
N GLU A 195 21.93 -1.00 -4.35
CA GLU A 195 21.95 -0.09 -3.20
C GLU A 195 20.53 0.20 -2.74
N LEU A 196 20.30 0.01 -1.45
CA LEU A 196 19.07 0.37 -0.76
C LEU A 196 19.33 1.63 0.05
N ILE A 197 18.57 2.69 -0.23
CA ILE A 197 18.69 3.99 0.41
C ILE A 197 17.40 4.24 1.19
N LEU A 198 17.52 4.52 2.48
CA LEU A 198 16.41 4.74 3.40
C LEU A 198 16.53 6.14 3.99
N ILE A 199 15.46 6.93 3.96
CA ILE A 199 15.36 8.21 4.67
C ILE A 199 14.51 7.98 5.91
N ILE A 200 15.10 8.14 7.09
CA ILE A 200 14.37 8.01 8.36
C ILE A 200 13.38 9.15 8.49
N ALA A 201 12.16 8.83 8.95
CA ALA A 201 11.10 9.81 9.15
C ALA A 201 11.54 10.96 10.07
N ARG A 202 11.07 12.18 9.77
CA ARG A 202 11.33 13.36 10.61
C ARG A 202 10.78 13.23 12.03
N SER A 203 9.73 12.43 12.19
CA SER A 203 9.05 12.16 13.44
C SER A 203 8.49 10.73 13.42
N PHE A 204 8.49 10.07 14.57
CA PHE A 204 7.95 8.72 14.73
C PHE A 204 6.52 8.69 15.28
N LYS A 205 5.84 9.84 15.43
CA LYS A 205 4.48 9.87 16.00
C LYS A 205 3.46 9.06 15.20
N ASN A 206 3.70 8.84 13.91
CA ASN A 206 2.85 8.00 13.07
C ASN A 206 3.03 6.49 13.33
N SER A 207 4.09 6.07 14.04
CA SER A 207 4.37 4.67 14.34
C SER A 207 3.78 4.18 15.66
N TYR A 208 3.08 5.04 16.41
CA TYR A 208 2.48 4.68 17.70
C TYR A 208 1.22 5.49 17.99
N ILE A 209 0.37 4.96 18.87
CA ILE A 209 -0.81 5.63 19.40
C ILE A 209 -0.70 5.65 20.92
N GLY A 210 -1.01 6.78 21.55
CA GLY A 210 -1.02 6.86 23.01
C GLY A 210 -1.49 8.18 23.60
N GLU A 211 -1.79 8.13 24.90
CA GLU A 211 -2.11 9.30 25.72
C GLU A 211 -0.89 10.22 25.88
N VAL A 212 0.31 9.64 25.89
CA VAL A 212 1.59 10.31 26.08
C VAL A 212 2.52 10.08 24.89
N ASP A 213 3.49 10.97 24.71
CA ASP A 213 4.56 10.75 23.75
C ASP A 213 5.43 9.56 24.16
N ALA A 214 6.06 8.93 23.18
CA ALA A 214 7.00 7.83 23.37
C ALA A 214 8.30 8.12 22.63
N ASP A 215 9.40 7.67 23.21
CA ASP A 215 10.70 7.68 22.57
C ASP A 215 10.88 6.38 21.77
N VAL A 216 11.23 6.53 20.50
CA VAL A 216 11.42 5.42 19.57
C VAL A 216 12.85 5.46 19.06
N GLU A 217 13.66 4.51 19.51
CA GLU A 217 15.06 4.40 19.15
C GLU A 217 15.25 3.23 18.18
N ILE A 218 15.90 3.49 17.04
CA ILE A 218 16.32 2.42 16.13
C ILE A 218 17.74 2.01 16.53
N ASN A 219 17.92 0.74 16.86
CA ASN A 219 19.22 0.19 17.28
C ASN A 219 19.92 -0.57 16.16
N LYS A 220 19.14 -1.20 15.27
CA LYS A 220 19.67 -2.01 14.18
C LYS A 220 18.79 -1.90 12.96
N ILE A 221 19.42 -1.66 11.81
CA ILE A 221 18.83 -1.82 10.49
C ILE A 221 19.78 -2.70 9.68
N GLU A 222 19.27 -3.78 9.11
CA GLU A 222 20.02 -4.71 8.28
C GLU A 222 19.19 -5.11 7.06
N TRP A 223 19.82 -5.18 5.88
CA TRP A 223 19.16 -5.73 4.70
C TRP A 223 19.57 -7.18 4.52
N LYS A 224 18.58 -8.07 4.51
CA LYS A 224 18.79 -9.51 4.40
C LYS A 224 18.35 -9.99 3.03
N ILE A 225 19.27 -10.65 2.32
CA ILE A 225 19.09 -11.07 0.93
C ILE A 225 19.51 -12.53 0.78
N ARG A 226 18.75 -13.30 0.00
CA ARG A 226 19.11 -14.69 -0.29
C ARG A 226 20.07 -14.76 -1.48
N HIS A 227 21.18 -15.47 -1.28
CA HIS A 227 22.14 -15.82 -2.31
C HIS A 227 21.74 -17.15 -2.92
N VAL A 228 21.49 -17.13 -4.23
CA VAL A 228 21.11 -18.31 -5.01
C VAL A 228 22.39 -18.90 -5.60
N MET A 229 22.76 -20.11 -5.18
CA MET A 229 23.91 -20.82 -5.73
C MET A 229 23.43 -21.97 -6.63
N PRO A 230 23.38 -21.78 -7.95
CA PRO A 230 23.03 -22.86 -8.88
C PRO A 230 24.16 -23.89 -8.96
N SER A 231 23.86 -25.09 -9.45
CA SER A 231 24.90 -26.08 -9.77
C SER A 231 25.81 -25.62 -10.90
N ASP A 232 27.04 -26.11 -10.94
CA ASP A 232 28.06 -25.68 -11.92
C ASP A 232 27.55 -25.81 -13.36
N LYS A 233 26.80 -26.88 -13.65
CA LYS A 233 26.15 -27.08 -14.95
C LYS A 233 25.17 -25.95 -15.29
N GLN A 234 24.34 -25.52 -14.34
CA GLN A 234 23.38 -24.44 -14.55
C GLN A 234 24.05 -23.06 -14.56
N LYS A 235 25.07 -22.86 -13.71
CA LYS A 235 25.90 -21.65 -13.71
C LYS A 235 26.57 -21.45 -15.07
N LEU A 236 27.20 -22.49 -15.63
CA LEU A 236 27.82 -22.46 -16.95
C LEU A 236 26.80 -22.17 -18.06
N LYS A 237 25.60 -22.77 -18.01
CA LYS A 237 24.52 -22.47 -18.96
C LYS A 237 24.10 -21.00 -18.89
N LEU A 238 23.92 -20.47 -17.68
CA LEU A 238 23.55 -19.07 -17.45
C LEU A 238 24.62 -18.12 -18.01
N LEU A 239 25.89 -18.33 -17.64
CA LEU A 239 27.02 -17.51 -18.12
C LEU A 239 27.19 -17.61 -19.64
N THR A 240 26.98 -18.79 -20.23
CA THR A 240 27.03 -18.97 -21.69
C THR A 240 25.93 -18.18 -22.38
N ARG A 241 24.70 -18.16 -21.82
CA ARG A 241 23.59 -17.36 -22.36
C ARG A 241 23.89 -15.87 -22.28
N LEU A 242 24.43 -15.40 -21.16
CA LEU A 242 24.81 -14.00 -20.97
C LEU A 242 25.91 -13.58 -21.96
N ASN A 243 26.98 -14.38 -22.08
CA ASN A 243 28.09 -14.08 -22.99
C ASN A 243 27.71 -14.08 -24.47
N ARG A 244 26.77 -14.94 -24.89
CA ARG A 244 26.22 -14.92 -26.26
C ARG A 244 25.38 -13.68 -26.55
N SER A 245 24.97 -13.00 -25.49
CA SER A 245 23.91 -12.01 -25.48
C SER A 245 24.38 -10.70 -24.86
N SER A 246 25.68 -10.37 -24.97
CA SER A 246 26.30 -9.17 -24.37
C SER A 246 25.68 -7.84 -24.81
N THR A 247 24.81 -7.87 -25.83
CA THR A 247 24.02 -6.72 -26.31
C THR A 247 22.52 -6.84 -26.06
N ALA A 248 21.99 -7.96 -25.56
CA ALA A 248 20.55 -8.08 -25.31
C ALA A 248 20.19 -7.49 -23.95
N LYS A 249 19.52 -6.35 -24.00
CA LYS A 249 18.91 -5.73 -22.82
C LYS A 249 17.80 -6.64 -22.29
N VAL A 250 17.92 -7.09 -21.04
CA VAL A 250 16.83 -7.78 -20.34
C VAL A 250 15.74 -6.75 -20.05
N LYS A 251 14.58 -6.92 -20.70
CA LYS A 251 13.43 -6.06 -20.45
C LYS A 251 12.78 -6.49 -19.14
N ILE A 252 12.80 -5.61 -18.15
CA ILE A 252 12.10 -5.80 -16.88
C ILE A 252 10.81 -4.98 -16.93
N ALA A 253 9.68 -5.64 -16.68
CA ALA A 253 8.38 -5.01 -16.49
C ALA A 253 7.94 -5.22 -15.05
N TYR A 254 7.54 -4.15 -14.38
CA TYR A 254 7.05 -4.16 -13.00
C TYR A 254 6.12 -2.98 -12.76
N ARG A 255 5.33 -3.09 -11.70
CA ARG A 255 4.42 -2.06 -11.21
C ARG A 255 5.15 -1.11 -10.26
N MET A 256 4.87 0.18 -10.39
CA MET A 256 5.35 1.22 -9.50
C MET A 256 4.21 1.77 -8.67
N TRP A 257 4.53 2.21 -7.46
CA TRP A 257 3.58 2.83 -6.55
C TRP A 257 4.01 4.26 -6.27
N ASP A 258 3.23 5.21 -6.77
CA ASP A 258 3.47 6.64 -6.55
C ASP A 258 2.38 7.22 -5.65
N LEU A 259 2.79 7.97 -4.63
CA LEU A 259 1.90 8.62 -3.68
C LEU A 259 1.75 10.10 -4.01
N TYR A 260 0.50 10.56 -4.08
CA TYR A 260 0.16 11.97 -4.17
C TYR A 260 -0.79 12.36 -3.04
N GLU A 261 -0.60 13.55 -2.51
CA GLU A 261 -1.41 14.11 -1.44
C GLU A 261 -2.01 15.44 -1.88
N LEU A 262 -3.31 15.61 -1.67
CA LEU A 262 -3.98 16.89 -1.73
C LEU A 262 -4.25 17.35 -0.29
N PRO A 263 -3.53 18.37 0.23
CA PRO A 263 -3.59 18.74 1.65
C PRO A 263 -4.98 19.12 2.15
N THR A 264 -5.78 19.77 1.30
CA THR A 264 -7.14 20.22 1.64
C THR A 264 -8.04 20.09 0.43
N ILE A 265 -9.16 19.39 0.59
CA ILE A 265 -10.23 19.36 -0.42
C ILE A 265 -11.09 20.60 -0.24
N ARG A 266 -11.53 21.20 -1.35
CA ARG A 266 -12.38 22.39 -1.32
C ARG A 266 -13.76 22.07 -0.75
N GLU A 267 -14.39 23.05 -0.09
CA GLU A 267 -15.77 22.95 0.45
C GLU A 267 -16.87 22.99 -0.64
N THR A 268 -16.50 22.86 -1.91
CA THR A 268 -17.43 22.84 -3.04
C THR A 268 -18.08 21.47 -3.20
N ALA A 269 -19.31 21.43 -3.75
CA ALA A 269 -20.03 20.18 -4.02
C ALA A 269 -19.28 19.23 -4.97
N SER A 270 -18.39 19.78 -5.80
CA SER A 270 -17.44 19.02 -6.61
C SER A 270 -16.07 19.67 -6.54
N ASP A 271 -15.02 18.86 -6.50
CA ASP A 271 -13.63 19.30 -6.61
C ASP A 271 -12.91 18.51 -7.70
N ILE A 272 -11.95 19.15 -8.36
CA ILE A 272 -11.13 18.54 -9.41
C ILE A 272 -9.68 18.71 -9.00
N TRP A 273 -9.00 17.59 -8.83
CA TRP A 273 -7.60 17.51 -8.49
C TRP A 273 -6.79 17.01 -9.69
N ALA A 274 -5.98 17.91 -10.26
CA ALA A 274 -5.05 17.56 -11.32
C ALA A 274 -3.76 17.02 -10.73
N VAL A 275 -3.50 15.73 -10.94
CA VAL A 275 -2.28 15.04 -10.56
C VAL A 275 -1.35 14.95 -11.76
N LYS A 276 -0.12 15.45 -11.60
CA LYS A 276 0.94 15.28 -12.59
C LYS A 276 1.69 14.00 -12.25
N THR A 277 1.61 13.01 -13.13
CA THR A 277 2.40 11.77 -12.98
C THR A 277 3.89 12.07 -13.15
N THR A 278 4.75 11.29 -12.49
CA THR A 278 6.21 11.46 -12.52
C THR A 278 6.79 11.31 -13.93
N ASN A 279 6.12 10.53 -14.80
CA ASN A 279 6.55 10.29 -16.17
C ASN A 279 5.37 10.26 -17.14
N SER A 280 5.43 11.10 -18.18
CA SER A 280 4.41 11.17 -19.25
C SER A 280 4.29 9.90 -20.13
N LEU A 281 5.23 8.96 -19.98
CA LEU A 281 5.25 7.66 -20.69
C LEU A 281 4.55 6.54 -19.91
N GLU A 282 4.28 6.75 -18.62
CA GLU A 282 3.67 5.74 -17.74
C GLU A 282 2.14 5.89 -17.78
N ARG A 283 1.46 4.74 -17.66
CA ARG A 283 -0.01 4.65 -17.71
C ARG A 283 -0.52 4.12 -16.37
N PRO A 284 -1.35 4.87 -15.65
CA PRO A 284 -1.92 4.40 -14.40
C PRO A 284 -2.92 3.29 -14.67
N ARG A 285 -2.77 2.14 -14.02
CA ARG A 285 -3.71 1.02 -14.17
C ARG A 285 -4.73 0.98 -13.04
N TYR A 286 -4.32 1.43 -11.87
CA TYR A 286 -5.19 1.55 -10.71
C TYR A 286 -4.90 2.86 -9.99
N ILE A 287 -5.96 3.45 -9.47
CA ILE A 287 -5.87 4.57 -8.55
C ILE A 287 -6.63 4.18 -7.30
N ILE A 288 -5.92 4.24 -6.17
CA ILE A 288 -6.45 3.92 -4.85
C ILE A 288 -6.58 5.24 -4.12
N ILE A 289 -7.80 5.62 -3.75
CA ILE A 289 -8.11 6.91 -3.15
C ILE A 289 -8.54 6.67 -1.70
N GLY A 290 -7.79 7.25 -0.77
CA GLY A 290 -8.12 7.33 0.65
C GLY A 290 -8.35 8.78 1.05
N PHE A 291 -9.23 8.97 2.04
CA PHE A 291 -9.54 10.28 2.62
C PHE A 291 -9.19 10.23 4.10
N GLN A 292 -8.33 11.12 4.58
CA GLN A 292 -7.94 11.14 6.00
C GLN A 292 -8.18 12.50 6.61
N ASN A 293 -8.49 12.56 7.91
CA ASN A 293 -8.56 13.84 8.60
C ASN A 293 -7.15 14.44 8.71
N THR A 294 -6.99 15.75 8.51
CA THR A 294 -5.67 16.43 8.55
C THR A 294 -4.98 16.25 9.90
N ASP A 295 -5.77 16.20 10.98
CA ASP A 295 -5.29 16.01 12.34
C ASP A 295 -4.67 14.62 12.61
N ASN A 296 -4.85 13.64 11.72
CA ASN A 296 -4.31 12.29 11.92
C ASN A 296 -2.80 12.20 11.65
N THR A 297 -2.23 13.19 10.95
CA THR A 297 -0.81 13.14 10.58
C THR A 297 0.06 13.71 11.70
N ASP A 298 1.11 12.99 12.05
CA ASP A 298 2.10 13.36 13.07
C ASP A 298 1.47 13.65 14.45
N ASN A 299 0.40 12.90 14.74
CA ASN A 299 -0.41 13.02 15.94
C ASN A 299 -0.55 11.67 16.64
N ARG A 300 0.01 11.56 17.85
CA ARG A 300 -0.02 10.32 18.65
C ARG A 300 -1.42 9.91 19.12
N SER A 301 -2.40 10.80 19.11
CA SER A 301 -3.74 10.52 19.62
C SER A 301 -4.65 9.93 18.55
N GLU A 302 -4.23 10.01 17.28
CA GLU A 302 -5.02 9.60 16.14
C GLU A 302 -4.28 8.51 15.35
N ASP A 303 -5.05 7.64 14.71
CA ASP A 303 -4.52 6.57 13.87
C ASP A 303 -4.43 7.04 12.41
N ILE A 304 -3.21 7.26 11.93
CA ILE A 304 -2.92 7.61 10.53
C ILE A 304 -3.25 6.48 9.55
N THR A 305 -3.63 5.29 9.99
CA THR A 305 -4.12 4.22 9.09
C THR A 305 -5.64 4.22 8.92
N GLN A 306 -6.35 5.13 9.60
CA GLN A 306 -7.79 5.30 9.44
C GLN A 306 -8.10 6.28 8.31
N PHE A 307 -8.90 5.80 7.37
CA PHE A 307 -9.51 6.55 6.29
C PHE A 307 -11.00 6.75 6.59
N THR A 308 -11.61 7.75 5.97
CA THR A 308 -13.01 8.12 6.15
C THR A 308 -13.70 8.16 4.79
N HIS A 309 -15.04 8.07 4.74
CA HIS A 309 -15.75 8.26 3.47
C HIS A 309 -15.89 9.73 3.05
N ALA A 310 -15.54 10.68 3.94
CA ALA A 310 -15.58 12.14 3.71
C ALA A 310 -16.86 12.68 3.01
N GLY A 311 -18.00 12.02 3.21
CA GLY A 311 -19.28 12.38 2.58
C GLY A 311 -19.29 12.28 1.04
N VAL A 312 -18.37 11.51 0.44
CA VAL A 312 -18.26 11.39 -1.01
C VAL A 312 -19.47 10.68 -1.61
N SER A 313 -20.06 11.28 -2.64
CA SER A 313 -21.17 10.72 -3.41
C SER A 313 -20.73 10.21 -4.78
N ASN A 314 -19.63 10.76 -5.32
CA ASN A 314 -19.09 10.34 -6.60
C ASN A 314 -17.58 10.50 -6.66
N ILE A 315 -16.91 9.55 -7.30
CA ILE A 315 -15.49 9.67 -7.63
C ILE A 315 -15.36 9.26 -9.09
N ARG A 316 -14.74 10.13 -9.88
CA ARG A 316 -14.46 9.91 -11.29
C ARG A 316 -13.05 10.35 -11.61
N LEU A 317 -12.37 9.48 -12.30
CA LEU A 317 -11.08 9.71 -12.89
C LEU A 317 -11.26 10.14 -14.34
N TYR A 318 -10.59 11.20 -14.73
CA TYR A 318 -10.48 11.68 -16.09
C TYR A 318 -9.04 11.44 -16.55
N LEU A 319 -8.88 10.54 -17.51
CA LEU A 319 -7.62 10.28 -18.19
C LEU A 319 -7.77 10.81 -19.62
N ASN A 320 -7.22 11.98 -19.89
CA ASN A 320 -7.43 12.69 -21.16
C ASN A 320 -8.92 12.87 -21.48
N SER A 321 -9.46 12.14 -22.47
CA SER A 321 -10.86 12.18 -22.89
C SER A 321 -11.72 11.05 -22.31
N GLU A 322 -11.11 10.07 -21.63
CA GLU A 322 -11.78 8.91 -21.06
C GLU A 322 -12.12 9.12 -19.58
N VAL A 323 -13.20 8.48 -19.12
CA VAL A 323 -13.71 8.62 -17.74
C VAL A 323 -13.88 7.25 -17.08
N TYR A 324 -13.33 7.11 -15.88
CA TYR A 324 -13.37 5.88 -15.09
C TYR A 324 -13.88 6.16 -13.67
N PRO A 325 -14.90 5.44 -13.15
CA PRO A 325 -15.87 4.65 -13.91
C PRO A 325 -16.73 5.53 -14.83
N TYR A 326 -17.25 4.93 -15.92
CA TYR A 326 -18.15 5.63 -16.85
C TYR A 326 -19.43 6.08 -16.16
N GLU A 327 -20.08 5.18 -15.40
CA GLU A 327 -21.27 5.49 -14.63
C GLU A 327 -20.95 6.16 -13.30
N ARG A 328 -21.92 6.92 -12.78
CA ARG A 328 -21.82 7.54 -11.45
C ARG A 328 -22.14 6.50 -10.39
N TRP A 329 -21.29 6.35 -9.38
CA TRP A 329 -21.56 5.46 -8.25
C TRP A 329 -22.73 5.90 -7.36
N ASN A 330 -22.99 7.20 -7.25
CA ASN A 330 -24.09 7.77 -6.45
C ASN A 330 -24.12 7.23 -5.00
N LEU A 331 -22.98 7.29 -4.34
CA LEU A 331 -22.76 6.70 -3.02
C LEU A 331 -23.55 7.41 -1.92
N ASP A 332 -24.10 6.61 -1.00
CA ASP A 332 -24.76 7.09 0.21
C ASP A 332 -24.43 6.16 1.39
N PHE A 333 -23.38 6.47 2.14
CA PHE A 333 -22.94 5.67 3.28
C PHE A 333 -23.97 5.64 4.42
N ASP A 334 -24.73 6.71 4.62
CA ASP A 334 -25.79 6.77 5.65
C ASP A 334 -26.92 5.78 5.34
N LYS A 335 -27.24 5.63 4.04
CA LYS A 335 -28.25 4.68 3.56
C LYS A 335 -27.68 3.31 3.16
N LYS A 336 -26.38 3.07 3.40
CA LYS A 336 -25.68 1.84 2.97
C LYS A 336 -25.79 1.57 1.46
N LEU A 337 -25.83 2.63 0.65
CA LEU A 337 -25.73 2.58 -0.81
C LEU A 337 -24.26 2.72 -1.22
N ASP A 338 -23.44 1.78 -0.75
CA ASP A 338 -21.98 1.78 -0.88
C ASP A 338 -21.45 0.48 -1.53
N ALA A 339 -22.35 -0.44 -1.88
CA ALA A 339 -22.02 -1.75 -2.43
C ALA A 339 -21.16 -1.68 -3.70
N VAL A 340 -21.35 -0.67 -4.55
CA VAL A 340 -20.55 -0.51 -5.79
C VAL A 340 -19.09 -0.15 -5.47
N ALA A 341 -18.85 0.68 -4.45
CA ALA A 341 -17.49 1.00 -4.01
C ALA A 341 -16.82 -0.23 -3.37
N TYR A 342 -17.57 -0.96 -2.53
CA TYR A 342 -17.07 -2.20 -1.94
C TYR A 342 -16.78 -3.28 -2.98
N TYR A 343 -17.61 -3.40 -4.02
CA TYR A 343 -17.37 -4.32 -5.13
C TYR A 343 -16.07 -3.99 -5.88
N ALA A 344 -15.80 -2.71 -6.14
CA ALA A 344 -14.52 -2.29 -6.73
C ALA A 344 -13.33 -2.62 -5.82
N TYR A 345 -13.50 -2.49 -4.51
CA TYR A 345 -12.51 -2.88 -3.51
C TYR A 345 -12.19 -4.36 -3.50
N ASP A 346 -13.23 -5.20 -3.42
CA ASP A 346 -13.11 -6.66 -3.44
C ASP A 346 -12.51 -7.17 -4.78
N ASN A 347 -12.96 -6.60 -5.90
CA ASN A 347 -12.52 -7.02 -7.23
C ASN A 347 -11.07 -6.64 -7.55
N PHE A 348 -10.43 -5.75 -6.77
CA PHE A 348 -9.04 -5.38 -6.96
C PHE A 348 -8.12 -6.60 -6.98
N GLN A 349 -8.29 -7.54 -6.05
CA GLN A 349 -7.41 -8.72 -5.99
C GLN A 349 -7.53 -9.61 -7.23
N ARG A 350 -8.74 -9.71 -7.79
CA ARG A 350 -9.00 -10.51 -9.01
C ARG A 350 -8.35 -9.85 -10.22
N SER A 351 -8.56 -8.54 -10.39
CA SER A 351 -8.02 -7.76 -11.50
C SER A 351 -6.48 -7.64 -11.41
N TYR A 352 -5.93 -7.35 -10.23
CA TYR A 352 -4.52 -7.06 -10.02
C TYR A 352 -3.62 -8.30 -9.93
N TYR A 353 -4.09 -9.37 -9.26
CA TYR A 353 -3.29 -10.59 -9.04
C TYR A 353 -3.74 -11.77 -9.90
N GLY A 354 -4.84 -11.65 -10.63
CA GLY A 354 -5.42 -12.79 -11.36
C GLY A 354 -5.96 -13.87 -10.44
N LYS A 355 -6.38 -13.52 -9.21
CA LYS A 355 -7.02 -14.50 -8.31
C LYS A 355 -8.41 -14.86 -8.83
N ASP A 356 -8.74 -16.16 -8.77
CA ASP A 356 -10.08 -16.63 -9.12
C ASP A 356 -11.15 -16.08 -8.16
N MET A 357 -10.87 -16.21 -6.86
CA MET A 357 -11.69 -15.71 -5.76
C MET A 357 -10.93 -14.63 -5.00
N SER A 358 -11.59 -13.49 -4.76
CA SER A 358 -11.09 -12.45 -3.88
C SER A 358 -11.29 -12.85 -2.42
N GLU A 359 -10.35 -12.43 -1.59
CA GLU A 359 -10.42 -12.55 -0.14
C GLU A 359 -10.11 -11.16 0.44
N PRO A 360 -11.11 -10.27 0.53
CA PRO A 360 -10.90 -8.90 0.96
C PRO A 360 -10.47 -8.86 2.42
N MET A 361 -9.56 -7.95 2.76
CA MET A 361 -9.08 -7.77 4.13
C MET A 361 -10.18 -7.36 5.11
N MET A 362 -11.14 -6.59 4.61
CA MET A 362 -12.18 -5.95 5.39
C MET A 362 -13.53 -6.43 4.87
N SER A 363 -14.42 -6.77 5.79
CA SER A 363 -15.84 -6.92 5.50
C SER A 363 -16.45 -5.60 5.05
N ILE A 364 -17.65 -5.64 4.45
CA ILE A 364 -18.37 -4.42 4.05
C ILE A 364 -18.66 -3.49 5.23
N GLU A 365 -18.80 -4.02 6.45
CA GLU A 365 -19.04 -3.21 7.65
C GLU A 365 -17.79 -2.47 8.12
N GLU A 366 -16.62 -3.11 8.01
CA GLU A 366 -15.32 -2.52 8.30
C GLU A 366 -14.93 -1.50 7.22
N PHE A 367 -15.18 -1.84 5.95
CA PHE A 367 -14.97 -0.91 4.83
C PHE A 367 -15.71 0.41 5.03
N ARG A 368 -16.94 0.41 5.56
CA ARG A 368 -17.68 1.65 5.84
C ARG A 368 -16.99 2.55 6.86
N LYS A 369 -16.26 1.97 7.80
CA LYS A 369 -15.51 2.70 8.83
C LYS A 369 -14.16 3.17 8.30
N ASN A 370 -13.55 2.40 7.40
CA ASN A 370 -12.22 2.65 6.86
C ASN A 370 -12.16 2.45 5.33
N PRO A 371 -12.83 3.29 4.52
CA PRO A 371 -12.99 3.02 3.08
C PRO A 371 -11.78 3.43 2.24
N LEU A 372 -11.44 2.58 1.29
CA LEU A 372 -10.51 2.87 0.20
C LEU A 372 -11.21 2.71 -1.14
N PHE A 373 -11.24 3.77 -1.95
CA PHE A 373 -11.92 3.78 -3.23
C PHE A 373 -10.97 3.38 -4.35
N ILE A 374 -11.28 2.31 -5.08
CA ILE A 374 -10.44 1.82 -6.17
C ILE A 374 -11.08 2.11 -7.51
N ILE A 375 -10.30 2.73 -8.39
CA ILE A 375 -10.66 2.96 -9.78
C ILE A 375 -9.76 2.08 -10.65
N ASP A 376 -10.37 1.08 -11.27
CA ASP A 376 -9.71 0.25 -12.28
C ASP A 376 -9.73 0.98 -13.64
N CYS A 377 -8.53 1.28 -14.14
CA CYS A 377 -8.30 1.84 -15.46
C CYS A 377 -7.34 0.97 -16.28
N ASN A 378 -7.24 -0.33 -15.97
CA ASN A 378 -6.31 -1.26 -16.61
C ASN A 378 -6.54 -1.37 -18.14
N HIS A 379 -7.79 -1.21 -18.59
CA HIS A 379 -8.20 -1.27 -19.99
C HIS A 379 -8.22 0.14 -20.62
N GLN A 380 -7.02 0.63 -20.97
CA GLN A 380 -6.84 1.90 -21.66
C GLN A 380 -6.48 1.70 -23.14
N PRO A 381 -6.98 2.55 -24.06
CA PRO A 381 -6.55 2.52 -25.46
C PRO A 381 -5.07 2.83 -25.64
N ASP A 382 -4.44 2.15 -26.62
CA ASP A 382 -3.00 2.21 -26.88
C ASP A 382 -2.47 3.58 -27.32
N ALA A 383 -3.34 4.51 -27.72
CA ALA A 383 -2.97 5.87 -28.08
C ALA A 383 -2.81 6.81 -26.88
N MET A 384 -3.21 6.40 -25.67
CA MET A 384 -3.17 7.28 -24.50
C MET A 384 -1.75 7.44 -23.98
N LYS A 385 -1.27 8.69 -23.96
CA LYS A 385 -0.15 9.14 -23.13
C LYS A 385 -0.78 9.99 -22.03
N SER A 386 -0.71 9.58 -20.76
CA SER A 386 -1.20 10.41 -19.66
C SER A 386 -0.08 11.29 -19.17
N SER A 387 -0.13 12.59 -19.50
CA SER A 387 0.74 13.60 -18.86
C SER A 387 0.13 14.14 -17.56
N THR A 388 -1.20 14.13 -17.47
CA THR A 388 -1.97 14.62 -16.32
C THR A 388 -3.17 13.72 -16.10
N VAL A 389 -3.47 13.48 -14.84
CA VAL A 389 -4.56 12.64 -14.38
C VAL A 389 -5.46 13.49 -13.51
N ASP A 390 -6.70 13.71 -13.95
CA ASP A 390 -7.63 14.58 -13.25
C ASP A 390 -8.60 13.72 -12.42
N ILE A 391 -8.47 13.78 -11.10
CA ILE A 391 -9.38 13.12 -10.17
C ILE A 391 -10.48 14.11 -9.80
N LYS A 392 -11.70 13.82 -10.24
CA LYS A 392 -12.89 14.59 -9.85
C LYS A 392 -13.64 13.86 -8.75
N THR A 393 -13.83 14.53 -7.62
CA THR A 393 -14.66 14.05 -6.52
C THR A 393 -15.92 14.90 -6.43
N SER A 394 -17.03 14.30 -6.01
CA SER A 394 -18.28 14.99 -5.70
C SER A 394 -18.77 14.54 -4.33
N ARG A 395 -19.28 15.48 -3.55
CA ARG A 395 -19.68 15.29 -2.16
C ARG A 395 -21.14 15.69 -2.01
N LYS A 396 -21.82 15.07 -1.04
CA LYS A 396 -23.11 15.59 -0.59
C LYS A 396 -22.88 16.96 0.02
N HIS A 397 -23.59 17.97 -0.50
CA HIS A 397 -23.43 19.32 0.01
C HIS A 397 -24.17 19.44 1.35
N ILE A 398 -23.60 20.15 2.34
CA ILE A 398 -24.27 20.41 3.63
C ILE A 398 -25.66 21.04 3.41
N ASN A 399 -25.81 21.89 2.39
CA ASN A 399 -27.10 22.51 2.07
C ASN A 399 -28.15 21.52 1.52
N GLU A 400 -27.76 20.40 0.91
CA GLU A 400 -28.71 19.35 0.50
C GLU A 400 -29.22 18.55 1.71
N ILE A 401 -28.37 18.38 2.74
CA ILE A 401 -28.76 17.78 4.02
C ILE A 401 -29.71 18.71 4.77
N ILE A 402 -29.45 20.03 4.79
CA ILE A 402 -30.36 21.04 5.37
C ILE A 402 -31.70 21.03 4.62
N ALA A 403 -31.69 21.04 3.28
CA ALA A 403 -32.91 20.98 2.47
C ALA A 403 -33.70 19.67 2.64
N ALA A 404 -33.01 18.54 2.87
CA ALA A 404 -33.64 17.26 3.18
C ALA A 404 -34.23 17.21 4.60
N ILE A 405 -33.64 17.93 5.56
CA ILE A 405 -34.21 18.11 6.91
C ILE A 405 -35.44 19.01 6.84
N ASP A 406 -35.38 20.11 6.09
CA ASP A 406 -36.49 21.05 5.90
C ASP A 406 -37.69 20.43 5.16
N THR A 407 -37.46 19.44 4.29
CA THR A 407 -38.55 18.73 3.58
C THR A 407 -39.16 17.57 4.38
N ASN A 408 -38.41 16.95 5.31
CA ASN A 408 -38.94 15.90 6.20
C ASN A 408 -39.62 16.45 7.46
N LEU A 409 -39.30 17.68 7.87
CA LEU A 409 -40.18 18.48 8.72
C LEU A 409 -41.27 19.10 7.82
N GLN A 410 -42.35 18.36 7.54
CA GLN A 410 -43.62 19.05 7.30
C GLN A 410 -43.97 19.80 8.59
N LEU A 411 -43.46 21.03 8.73
CA LEU A 411 -43.92 21.96 9.73
C LEU A 411 -45.45 22.05 9.55
N PRO A 412 -46.26 21.80 10.59
CA PRO A 412 -47.68 22.08 10.52
C PRO A 412 -47.82 23.54 10.09
N THR A 413 -48.66 23.84 9.12
CA THR A 413 -49.06 25.23 8.84
C THR A 413 -49.72 25.77 10.11
N PHE A 414 -48.94 26.44 10.95
CA PHE A 414 -49.47 27.09 12.13
C PHE A 414 -50.24 28.35 11.67
N PRO A 415 -51.49 28.54 12.14
CA PRO A 415 -52.19 29.78 11.90
C PRO A 415 -51.41 30.90 12.59
N THR A 416 -51.32 32.05 11.91
CA THR A 416 -50.68 33.26 12.43
C THR A 416 -51.17 33.56 13.85
N LEU A 417 -50.32 33.31 14.84
CA LEU A 417 -50.58 33.60 16.24
C LEU A 417 -49.42 34.38 16.83
N ASN A 418 -49.76 35.60 17.23
CA ASN A 418 -48.94 36.53 17.99
C ASN A 418 -48.69 35.98 19.42
N THR A 419 -47.60 36.48 20.01
CA THR A 419 -47.25 36.56 21.45
C THR A 419 -46.48 35.39 22.11
N SER A 420 -45.25 35.73 22.52
CA SER A 420 -44.58 35.38 23.78
C SER A 420 -44.29 33.91 24.16
N SER A 421 -44.01 33.02 23.21
CA SER A 421 -43.36 31.72 23.48
C SER A 421 -42.04 31.52 22.71
N ASP A 422 -41.44 32.63 22.26
CA ASP A 422 -40.32 32.65 21.31
C ASP A 422 -38.92 32.48 21.95
N THR A 423 -38.84 32.28 23.27
CA THR A 423 -37.57 32.22 24.01
C THR A 423 -36.95 30.82 24.12
N GLU A 424 -37.66 29.73 23.83
CA GLU A 424 -37.12 28.37 23.93
C GLU A 424 -36.81 27.70 22.59
N ILE A 425 -37.49 28.09 21.51
CA ILE A 425 -37.34 27.44 20.19
C ILE A 425 -36.06 27.91 19.48
N ARG A 426 -35.73 29.21 19.57
CA ARG A 426 -34.51 29.76 18.94
C ARG A 426 -33.21 29.22 19.56
N PRO A 427 -33.07 29.10 20.90
CA PRO A 427 -31.92 28.42 21.50
C PRO A 427 -31.86 26.94 21.12
N TRP A 428 -32.99 26.24 21.01
CA TRP A 428 -33.03 24.82 20.62
C TRP A 428 -32.57 24.60 19.17
N ILE A 429 -33.02 25.42 18.22
CA ILE A 429 -32.55 25.40 16.83
C ILE A 429 -31.07 25.81 16.77
N SER A 430 -30.66 26.86 17.49
CA SER A 430 -29.25 27.28 17.54
C SER A 430 -28.34 26.20 18.14
N GLN A 431 -28.80 25.46 19.16
CA GLN A 431 -28.07 24.38 19.80
C GLN A 431 -27.98 23.15 18.89
N LYS A 432 -29.05 22.83 18.13
CA LYS A 432 -29.04 21.78 17.10
C LYS A 432 -28.13 22.16 15.92
N CYS A 433 -28.19 23.40 15.43
CA CYS A 433 -27.31 23.91 14.39
C CYS A 433 -25.84 23.98 14.84
N GLN A 434 -25.57 24.33 16.10
CA GLN A 434 -24.22 24.23 16.68
C GLN A 434 -23.77 22.78 16.81
N HIS A 435 -24.66 21.85 17.16
CA HIS A 435 -24.35 20.41 17.16
C HIS A 435 -24.04 19.86 15.76
N PHE A 436 -24.63 20.44 14.70
CA PHE A 436 -24.33 20.12 13.30
C PHE A 436 -23.08 20.85 12.76
N ASN A 437 -22.84 22.11 13.15
CA ASN A 437 -21.59 22.83 12.84
C ASN A 437 -20.37 22.25 13.57
N ASN A 438 -20.59 21.54 14.68
CA ASN A 438 -19.54 20.80 15.40
C ASN A 438 -19.23 19.43 14.78
N LYS A 439 -19.92 19.02 13.70
CA LYS A 439 -19.33 18.04 12.78
C LYS A 439 -18.33 18.80 11.94
N THR A 440 -17.10 18.78 12.43
CA THR A 440 -15.90 19.38 11.83
C THR A 440 -15.99 19.40 10.31
N PRO A 441 -15.73 20.54 9.64
CA PRO A 441 -15.39 20.50 8.23
C PRO A 441 -14.15 19.60 8.16
N ILE A 442 -14.32 18.37 7.68
CA ILE A 442 -13.21 17.41 7.66
C ILE A 442 -12.25 17.96 6.61
N GLU A 443 -11.25 18.69 7.06
CA GLU A 443 -10.04 18.94 6.30
C GLU A 443 -9.49 17.57 5.97
N THR A 444 -9.80 17.13 4.76
CA THR A 444 -9.57 15.75 4.36
C THR A 444 -8.39 15.75 3.41
N VAL A 445 -7.31 15.05 3.75
CA VAL A 445 -6.24 14.76 2.80
C VAL A 445 -6.74 13.71 1.82
N THR A 446 -6.75 14.04 0.51
CA THR A 446 -6.89 12.98 -0.50
C THR A 446 -5.53 12.36 -0.71
N ILE A 447 -5.43 11.07 -0.46
CA ILE A 447 -4.24 10.30 -0.75
C ILE A 447 -4.55 9.41 -1.93
N ALA A 448 -3.82 9.59 -3.03
CA ALA A 448 -3.90 8.71 -4.19
C ALA A 448 -2.61 7.90 -4.31
N VAL A 449 -2.74 6.57 -4.23
CA VAL A 449 -1.68 5.65 -4.64
C VAL A 449 -1.94 5.23 -6.07
N TYR A 450 -1.04 5.64 -6.94
CA TYR A 450 -1.01 5.30 -8.35
C TYR A 450 -0.27 3.99 -8.51
N VAL A 451 -0.90 3.02 -9.17
CA VAL A 451 -0.20 1.81 -9.59
C VAL A 451 -0.04 1.79 -11.10
N ASP A 452 1.19 2.07 -11.53
CA ASP A 452 1.55 2.25 -12.93
C ASP A 452 2.42 1.08 -13.38
N LEU A 453 2.30 0.63 -14.63
CA LEU A 453 3.34 -0.22 -15.20
C LEU A 453 4.42 0.65 -15.81
N ARG A 454 5.66 0.48 -15.35
CA ARG A 454 6.80 1.05 -16.06
C ARG A 454 7.11 0.21 -17.30
N PRO A 455 7.10 0.80 -18.51
CA PRO A 455 7.70 0.12 -19.65
C PRO A 455 9.23 0.08 -19.46
N LYS A 456 9.77 -1.13 -19.39
CA LYS A 456 11.17 -1.49 -19.69
C LYS A 456 12.21 -0.61 -18.98
N TRP A 457 12.73 -1.09 -17.85
CA TRP A 457 14.09 -0.68 -17.49
C TRP A 457 15.04 -1.13 -18.62
N THR A 458 15.85 -0.20 -19.14
CA THR A 458 16.84 -0.43 -20.21
C THR A 458 18.25 0.05 -19.83
N GLY A 459 18.42 0.43 -18.56
CA GLY A 459 19.70 0.74 -17.97
C GLY A 459 20.56 -0.51 -17.85
N GLY A 460 21.87 -0.33 -17.80
CA GLY A 460 22.83 -1.40 -17.54
C GLY A 460 22.98 -2.45 -18.66
N THR A 461 24.05 -2.34 -19.44
CA THR A 461 24.69 -3.53 -20.02
C THR A 461 25.06 -4.49 -18.90
N THR A 462 24.56 -5.71 -18.97
CA THR A 462 25.22 -6.91 -18.42
C THR A 462 25.47 -7.87 -19.56
#